data_AF-U2UXG9-F1
#
_entry.id   AF-U2UXG9-F1
#
_cell.length_a   1.000
_cell.length_b   1.000
_cell.length_c   1.000
_cell.angle_alpha   90.00
_cell.angle_beta   90.00
_cell.angle_gamma   90.00
#
_symmetry.space_group_name_H-M   'P 1'
#
loop_
_entity.id
_entity.type
_entity.pdbx_description
1 polymer ?
#
loop_
_entity_poly.entity_id
_entity_poly.type
_entity_poly.pdbx_seq_one_letter_code
_entity_poly.pdbx_strand_id
1 'polypeptide(L)'
;MKKDDILKQRKVIAHDRWKKRTRDFAFFSLLAEVFFLALSPPAATVFMLISAFATLVRFRVDETFSFRHLPFDVPAVLFIFLAGISVFVSPDRGFSFYNYYNLVGAYAVTYFIVGQNVRSTADLRSVLVAGAFSAMIVVIYGYYQFAFGIDITSMRWVDGNAFPELRKRIFSTWENPNILAGYLDICICLAFGLFVHGGTKAKRVLLGVALLAFVLCLCMTYARGALLVMTGILAGYGILRDWRVLVICLLIGGVLLAVDPLLYERLASVFTKVDTSTEMRFAFWESTLQMIQDHPFLGIGWGAYYMVYPAYDFYMGGADIRIVHAHNIYLNYMAEIGIPGAAAFFWFFFGTMIMALRFIFRAPKLTVSEMTPFSYTETAADAELQRVELTVKQKEERGLSWSKDIQSWEDYRLLGGVSLGLGLAFVSVALNGVTDDLLFNIPSSMFLWLMAALVASLFYIYHEIYADREKTVQPSDDTPMQTETKQNKSAEEEQEEKQEANEIQTMDESTAVELKANEKGKGILAGGELKDKREVKSKTETKEKEKQISEEMNQRERTEQHLKGDH
;
A
#
# COMPACT_ATOMS: atom_id res chain seq x y z
N MET A 1 -10.94 7.58 -55.48
CA MET A 1 -11.24 7.92 -54.08
C MET A 1 -12.00 9.24 -54.08
N LYS A 2 -13.25 9.31 -53.61
CA LYS A 2 -14.07 10.53 -53.72
C LYS A 2 -13.54 11.59 -52.75
N LYS A 3 -13.64 12.88 -53.12
CA LYS A 3 -13.17 14.04 -52.32
C LYS A 3 -13.74 14.02 -50.88
N ASP A 4 -14.95 13.50 -50.72
CA ASP A 4 -15.63 13.34 -49.43
C ASP A 4 -15.00 12.27 -48.53
N ASP A 5 -14.45 11.20 -49.10
CA ASP A 5 -13.75 10.15 -48.36
C ASP A 5 -12.43 10.67 -47.79
N ILE A 6 -11.74 11.53 -48.55
CA ILE A 6 -10.49 12.17 -48.13
C ILE A 6 -10.76 13.17 -46.98
N LEU A 7 -11.85 13.92 -47.04
CA LEU A 7 -12.25 14.84 -45.96
C LEU A 7 -12.65 14.09 -44.69
N LYS A 8 -13.37 12.98 -44.80
CA LYS A 8 -13.71 12.10 -43.66
C LYS A 8 -12.45 11.51 -43.03
N GLN A 9 -11.54 10.94 -43.83
CA GLN A 9 -10.26 10.41 -43.31
C GLN A 9 -9.42 11.48 -42.63
N ARG A 10 -9.35 12.71 -43.18
CA ARG A 10 -8.64 13.83 -42.55
C ARG A 10 -9.24 14.22 -41.20
N LYS A 11 -10.58 14.19 -41.07
CA LYS A 11 -11.26 14.45 -39.79
C LYS A 11 -10.95 13.39 -38.75
N VAL A 12 -10.96 12.11 -39.12
CA VAL A 12 -10.61 10.99 -38.21
C VAL A 12 -9.15 11.10 -37.75
N ILE A 13 -8.21 11.33 -38.68
CA ILE A 13 -6.78 11.49 -38.35
C ILE A 13 -6.53 12.75 -37.48
N ALA A 14 -7.28 13.83 -37.71
CA ALA A 14 -7.22 15.01 -36.86
C ALA A 14 -7.75 14.70 -35.45
N HIS A 15 -8.88 14.02 -35.35
CA HIS A 15 -9.49 13.60 -34.09
C HIS A 15 -8.55 12.70 -33.27
N ASP A 16 -7.97 11.67 -33.89
CA ASP A 16 -7.02 10.77 -33.22
C ASP A 16 -5.74 11.48 -32.74
N ARG A 17 -5.26 12.46 -33.52
CA ARG A 17 -4.14 13.31 -33.08
C ARG A 17 -4.52 14.17 -31.86
N TRP A 18 -5.72 14.73 -31.83
CA TRP A 18 -6.21 15.51 -30.69
C TRP A 18 -6.42 14.64 -29.44
N LYS A 19 -6.97 13.44 -29.61
CA LYS A 19 -7.07 12.44 -28.55
C LYS A 19 -5.71 12.08 -27.94
N LYS A 20 -4.71 11.79 -28.79
CA LYS A 20 -3.36 11.50 -28.31
C LYS A 20 -2.73 12.70 -27.60
N ARG A 21 -2.83 13.90 -28.17
CA ARG A 21 -2.27 15.13 -27.59
C ARG A 21 -2.89 15.47 -26.23
N THR A 22 -4.21 15.36 -26.10
CA THR A 22 -4.90 15.66 -24.83
C THR A 22 -4.54 14.65 -23.74
N ARG A 23 -4.44 13.36 -24.08
CA ARG A 23 -3.90 12.34 -23.18
C ARG A 23 -2.46 12.66 -22.75
N ASP A 24 -1.57 12.87 -23.70
CA ASP A 24 -0.16 13.09 -23.43
C ASP A 24 0.02 14.37 -22.61
N PHE A 25 -0.72 15.44 -22.90
CA PHE A 25 -0.69 16.70 -22.13
C PHE A 25 -1.20 16.52 -20.69
N ALA A 26 -2.31 15.80 -20.48
CA ALA A 26 -2.82 15.48 -19.14
C ALA A 26 -1.80 14.65 -18.34
N PHE A 27 -1.15 13.69 -19.00
CA PHE A 27 -0.16 12.83 -18.36
C PHE A 27 1.16 13.56 -18.06
N PHE A 28 1.69 14.36 -18.98
CA PHE A 28 2.92 15.13 -18.74
C PHE A 28 2.76 16.21 -17.66
N SER A 29 1.58 16.85 -17.59
CA SER A 29 1.29 17.80 -16.50
C SER A 29 1.17 17.09 -15.14
N LEU A 30 0.60 15.88 -15.09
CA LEU A 30 0.61 15.03 -13.89
C LEU A 30 2.04 14.66 -13.49
N LEU A 31 2.90 14.27 -14.44
CA LEU A 31 4.30 13.96 -14.14
C LEU A 31 5.05 15.20 -13.60
N ALA A 32 4.73 16.39 -14.12
CA ALA A 32 5.29 17.64 -13.62
C ALA A 32 4.80 17.95 -12.19
N GLU A 33 3.52 17.74 -11.88
CA GLU A 33 3.01 17.85 -10.50
C GLU A 33 3.79 16.93 -9.55
N VAL A 34 3.89 15.64 -9.88
CA VAL A 34 4.62 14.65 -9.05
C VAL A 34 6.09 15.05 -8.87
N PHE A 35 6.72 15.56 -9.93
CA PHE A 35 8.11 16.01 -9.88
C PHE A 35 8.29 17.24 -9.00
N PHE A 36 7.42 18.24 -9.12
CA PHE A 36 7.52 19.48 -8.34
C PHE A 36 6.95 19.38 -6.93
N LEU A 37 6.18 18.34 -6.61
CA LEU A 37 5.52 18.17 -5.31
C LEU A 37 6.49 18.34 -4.13
N ALA A 38 7.64 17.67 -4.16
CA ALA A 38 8.63 17.76 -3.09
C ALA A 38 9.62 18.93 -3.23
N LEU A 39 9.63 19.64 -4.37
CA LEU A 39 10.60 20.70 -4.68
C LEU A 39 10.03 22.10 -4.52
N SER A 40 8.79 22.30 -4.97
CA SER A 40 8.10 23.58 -4.98
C SER A 40 6.58 23.36 -4.90
N PRO A 41 6.00 23.50 -3.70
CA PRO A 41 4.55 23.34 -3.51
C PRO A 41 3.72 24.23 -4.45
N PRO A 42 4.04 25.53 -4.66
CA PRO A 42 3.29 26.37 -5.59
C PRO A 42 3.30 25.84 -7.02
N ALA A 43 4.46 25.39 -7.52
CA ALA A 43 4.58 24.83 -8.86
C ALA A 43 3.76 23.54 -9.00
N ALA A 44 3.78 22.68 -7.98
CA ALA A 44 2.98 21.46 -7.94
C ALA A 44 1.48 21.76 -8.05
N THR A 45 0.97 22.74 -7.29
CA THR A 45 -0.45 23.18 -7.39
C THR A 45 -0.80 23.69 -8.79
N VAL A 46 0.09 24.44 -9.46
CA VAL A 46 -0.17 24.92 -10.83
C VAL A 46 -0.28 23.76 -11.80
N PHE A 47 0.66 22.80 -11.76
CA PHE A 47 0.62 21.63 -12.63
C PHE A 47 -0.55 20.70 -12.32
N MET A 48 -0.94 20.56 -11.06
CA MET A 48 -2.14 19.85 -10.63
C MET A 48 -3.40 20.44 -11.28
N LEU A 49 -3.56 21.77 -11.24
CA LEU A 49 -4.71 22.44 -11.89
C LEU A 49 -4.69 22.29 -13.42
N ILE A 50 -3.51 22.39 -14.05
CA ILE A 50 -3.35 22.14 -15.49
C ILE A 50 -3.73 20.69 -15.83
N SER A 51 -3.29 19.71 -15.03
CA SER A 51 -3.60 18.30 -15.24
C SER A 51 -5.09 18.01 -15.05
N ALA A 52 -5.72 18.62 -14.04
CA ALA A 52 -7.16 18.52 -13.82
C ALA A 52 -7.94 19.07 -15.03
N PHE A 53 -7.59 20.26 -15.51
CA PHE A 53 -8.20 20.85 -16.70
C PHE A 53 -7.97 19.98 -17.94
N ALA A 54 -6.75 19.53 -18.17
CA ALA A 54 -6.40 18.65 -19.29
C ALA A 54 -7.16 17.32 -19.27
N THR A 55 -7.38 16.75 -18.08
CA THR A 55 -8.16 15.53 -17.89
C THR A 55 -9.64 15.74 -18.21
N LEU A 56 -10.21 16.88 -17.82
CA LEU A 56 -11.58 17.25 -18.19
C LEU A 56 -11.74 17.48 -19.70
N VAL A 57 -10.75 18.12 -20.34
CA VAL A 57 -10.71 18.27 -21.80
C VAL A 57 -10.61 16.90 -22.49
N ARG A 58 -9.73 16.02 -21.98
CA ARG A 58 -9.61 14.64 -22.49
C ARG A 58 -10.94 13.90 -22.42
N PHE A 59 -11.69 14.02 -21.32
CA PHE A 59 -13.01 13.42 -21.18
C PHE A 59 -14.01 13.91 -22.24
N ARG A 60 -13.89 15.16 -22.71
CA ARG A 60 -14.76 15.71 -23.76
C ARG A 60 -14.33 15.35 -25.18
N VAL A 61 -13.04 15.07 -25.39
CA VAL A 61 -12.46 14.81 -26.72
C VAL A 61 -12.33 13.32 -27.01
N ASP A 62 -12.03 12.51 -26.00
CA ASP A 62 -11.82 11.08 -26.14
C ASP A 62 -13.08 10.30 -25.71
N GLU A 63 -13.90 9.91 -26.69
CA GLU A 63 -15.12 9.13 -26.47
C GLU A 63 -14.87 7.77 -25.78
N THR A 64 -13.63 7.25 -25.84
CA THR A 64 -13.27 5.98 -25.17
C THR A 64 -12.84 6.18 -23.72
N PHE A 65 -12.58 7.43 -23.30
CA PHE A 65 -12.15 7.74 -21.95
C PHE A 65 -13.37 7.98 -21.05
N SER A 66 -13.69 6.99 -20.23
CA SER A 66 -14.65 7.12 -19.14
C SER A 66 -13.94 7.29 -17.79
N PHE A 67 -14.58 8.00 -16.86
CA PHE A 67 -14.13 8.06 -15.47
C PHE A 67 -14.37 6.71 -14.78
N ARG A 68 -13.38 6.25 -14.02
CA ARG A 68 -13.43 5.01 -13.24
C ARG A 68 -13.85 5.33 -11.80
N HIS A 69 -14.66 4.46 -11.21
CA HIS A 69 -14.98 4.50 -9.78
C HIS A 69 -13.85 3.88 -8.95
N LEU A 70 -12.98 4.72 -8.39
CA LEU A 70 -11.85 4.24 -7.60
C LEU A 70 -12.35 3.56 -6.31
N PRO A 71 -11.66 2.53 -5.81
CA PRO A 71 -12.11 1.74 -4.65
C PRO A 71 -12.33 2.56 -3.36
N PHE A 72 -11.75 3.76 -3.26
CA PHE A 72 -11.88 4.62 -2.08
C PHE A 72 -12.56 5.96 -2.37
N ASP A 73 -13.28 6.09 -3.50
CA ASP A 73 -14.07 7.29 -3.81
C ASP A 73 -15.08 7.59 -2.71
N VAL A 74 -15.76 6.57 -2.18
CA VAL A 74 -16.79 6.72 -1.15
C VAL A 74 -16.24 7.32 0.15
N PRO A 75 -15.23 6.73 0.82
CA PRO A 75 -14.67 7.31 2.03
C PRO A 75 -13.97 8.65 1.77
N ALA A 76 -13.37 8.86 0.59
CA ALA A 76 -12.77 10.14 0.22
C ALA A 76 -13.83 11.26 0.12
N VAL A 77 -14.93 11.01 -0.60
CA VAL A 77 -16.04 11.98 -0.73
C VAL A 77 -16.70 12.24 0.61
N LEU A 78 -16.88 11.21 1.45
CA LEU A 78 -17.43 11.37 2.79
C LEU A 78 -16.53 12.24 3.68
N PHE A 79 -15.21 12.02 3.63
CA PHE A 79 -14.24 12.87 4.32
C PHE A 79 -14.32 14.32 3.85
N ILE A 80 -14.28 14.56 2.54
CA ILE A 80 -14.38 15.90 1.95
C ILE A 80 -15.67 16.59 2.41
N PHE A 81 -16.80 15.88 2.32
CA PHE A 81 -18.10 16.42 2.71
C PHE A 81 -18.16 16.79 4.19
N LEU A 82 -17.73 15.88 5.09
CA LEU A 82 -17.78 16.12 6.54
C LEU A 82 -16.79 17.20 6.98
N ALA A 83 -15.58 17.22 6.40
CA ALA A 83 -14.62 18.30 6.61
C ALA A 83 -15.16 19.65 6.10
N GLY A 84 -15.92 19.67 5.00
CA GLY A 84 -16.59 20.87 4.51
C GLY A 84 -17.70 21.35 5.44
N ILE A 85 -18.44 20.44 6.08
CA ILE A 85 -19.47 20.80 7.07
C ILE A 85 -18.82 21.39 8.33
N SER A 86 -17.68 20.87 8.78
CA SER A 86 -17.02 21.37 10.00
C SER A 86 -16.64 22.85 9.90
N VAL A 87 -16.37 23.36 8.69
CA VAL A 87 -16.08 24.78 8.43
C VAL A 87 -17.17 25.72 8.98
N PHE A 88 -18.43 25.30 8.99
CA PHE A 88 -19.53 26.14 9.50
C PHE A 88 -19.51 26.34 11.02
N VAL A 89 -18.91 25.39 11.75
CA VAL A 89 -18.78 25.40 13.21
C VAL A 89 -17.53 26.15 13.68
N SER A 90 -16.58 26.41 12.76
CA SER A 90 -15.35 27.15 13.07
C SER A 90 -15.61 28.55 13.65
N PRO A 91 -14.82 28.98 14.65
CA PRO A 91 -14.80 30.37 15.13
C PRO A 91 -14.57 31.39 14.02
N ASP A 92 -13.70 31.07 13.05
CA ASP A 92 -13.46 31.88 11.84
C ASP A 92 -13.73 31.04 10.60
N ARG A 93 -14.96 31.18 10.10
CA ARG A 93 -15.43 30.47 8.89
C ARG A 93 -14.65 30.88 7.64
N GLY A 94 -14.16 32.11 7.56
CA GLY A 94 -13.42 32.61 6.40
C GLY A 94 -12.05 31.96 6.29
N PHE A 95 -11.32 31.96 7.41
CA PHE A 95 -10.04 31.26 7.50
C PHE A 95 -10.19 29.75 7.30
N SER A 96 -11.14 29.11 7.98
CA SER A 96 -11.37 27.66 7.85
C SER A 96 -11.79 27.26 6.44
N PHE A 97 -12.64 28.05 5.77
CA PHE A 97 -12.99 27.78 4.37
C PHE A 97 -11.77 27.91 3.45
N TYR A 98 -10.97 28.97 3.63
CA TYR A 98 -9.74 29.17 2.86
C TYR A 98 -8.78 27.98 3.02
N ASN A 99 -8.57 27.56 4.27
CA ASN A 99 -7.70 26.45 4.58
C ASN A 99 -8.26 25.12 4.00
N TYR A 100 -9.55 24.87 4.18
CA TYR A 100 -10.26 23.69 3.67
C TYR A 100 -10.16 23.56 2.15
N TYR A 101 -10.52 24.60 1.38
CA TYR A 101 -10.50 24.47 -0.08
C TYR A 101 -9.08 24.35 -0.64
N ASN A 102 -8.08 24.98 -0.01
CA ASN A 102 -6.68 24.87 -0.45
C ASN A 102 -6.08 23.50 -0.10
N LEU A 103 -6.28 22.99 1.12
CA LEU A 103 -5.75 21.70 1.54
C LEU A 103 -6.59 20.55 0.99
N VAL A 104 -7.82 20.40 1.47
CA VAL A 104 -8.69 19.27 1.10
C VAL A 104 -8.99 19.27 -0.39
N GLY A 105 -9.14 20.46 -1.00
CA GLY A 105 -9.31 20.58 -2.45
C GLY A 105 -8.09 20.08 -3.23
N ALA A 106 -6.86 20.44 -2.83
CA ALA A 106 -5.66 19.92 -3.48
C ALA A 106 -5.56 18.40 -3.31
N TYR A 107 -5.85 17.86 -2.13
CA TYR A 107 -5.80 16.43 -1.86
C TYR A 107 -6.76 15.64 -2.76
N ALA A 108 -8.01 16.11 -2.86
CA ALA A 108 -9.06 15.51 -3.68
C ALA A 108 -8.70 15.54 -5.17
N VAL A 109 -8.18 16.68 -5.66
CA VAL A 109 -7.80 16.83 -7.07
C VAL A 109 -6.60 15.95 -7.41
N THR A 110 -5.56 15.90 -6.58
CA THR A 110 -4.40 15.00 -6.78
C THR A 110 -4.83 13.53 -6.82
N TYR A 111 -5.69 13.09 -5.89
CA TYR A 111 -6.19 11.71 -5.90
C TYR A 111 -6.98 11.40 -7.18
N PHE A 112 -7.85 12.31 -7.58
CA PHE A 112 -8.66 12.17 -8.79
C PHE A 112 -7.78 12.09 -10.05
N ILE A 113 -6.93 13.08 -10.32
CA ILE A 113 -6.16 13.11 -11.57
C ILE A 113 -5.20 11.92 -11.69
N VAL A 114 -4.59 11.48 -10.59
CA VAL A 114 -3.70 10.32 -10.57
C VAL A 114 -4.48 9.04 -10.81
N GLY A 115 -5.58 8.83 -10.07
CA GLY A 115 -6.40 7.63 -10.21
C GLY A 115 -7.06 7.52 -11.59
N GLN A 116 -7.35 8.64 -12.26
CA GLN A 116 -7.96 8.62 -13.58
C GLN A 116 -6.96 8.46 -14.74
N ASN A 117 -5.75 9.04 -14.62
CA ASN A 117 -4.76 9.03 -15.71
C ASN A 117 -3.76 7.86 -15.65
N VAL A 118 -3.44 7.34 -14.46
CA VAL A 118 -2.54 6.17 -14.33
C VAL A 118 -3.33 4.90 -14.62
N ARG A 119 -3.19 4.35 -15.83
CA ARG A 119 -3.96 3.17 -16.28
C ARG A 119 -3.10 1.96 -16.61
N SER A 120 -1.83 2.14 -16.90
CA SER A 120 -0.91 1.07 -17.30
C SER A 120 0.31 0.94 -16.38
N THR A 121 1.02 -0.18 -16.49
CA THR A 121 2.31 -0.39 -15.80
C THR A 121 3.37 0.63 -16.25
N ALA A 122 3.33 1.03 -17.52
CA ALA A 122 4.19 2.08 -18.06
C ALA A 122 3.90 3.45 -17.44
N ASP A 123 2.63 3.81 -17.26
CA ASP A 123 2.24 5.06 -16.62
C ASP A 123 2.72 5.10 -15.16
N LEU A 124 2.46 4.01 -14.42
CA LEU A 124 2.90 3.83 -13.03
C LEU A 124 4.43 4.00 -12.93
N ARG A 125 5.17 3.36 -13.83
CA ARG A 125 6.62 3.49 -13.89
C ARG A 125 7.07 4.93 -14.11
N SER A 126 6.46 5.65 -15.06
CA SER A 126 6.82 7.06 -15.31
C SER A 126 6.58 7.93 -14.09
N VAL A 127 5.50 7.72 -13.36
CA VAL A 127 5.21 8.44 -12.10
C VAL A 127 6.28 8.15 -11.05
N LEU A 128 6.67 6.87 -10.88
CA LEU A 128 7.71 6.47 -9.94
C LEU A 128 9.08 7.05 -10.30
N VAL A 129 9.41 7.09 -11.60
CA VAL A 129 10.66 7.69 -12.08
C VAL A 129 10.66 9.20 -11.83
N ALA A 130 9.57 9.90 -12.13
CA ALA A 130 9.44 11.34 -11.84
C ALA A 130 9.59 11.65 -10.35
N GLY A 131 8.91 10.87 -9.49
CA GLY A 131 9.04 10.97 -8.04
C GLY A 131 10.45 10.65 -7.53
N ALA A 132 11.10 9.61 -8.08
CA ALA A 132 12.47 9.25 -7.71
C ALA A 132 13.49 10.34 -8.08
N PHE A 133 13.35 10.95 -9.26
CA PHE A 133 14.19 12.10 -9.65
C PHE A 133 13.99 13.29 -8.72
N SER A 134 12.74 13.60 -8.38
CA SER A 134 12.42 14.64 -7.39
C SER A 134 13.07 14.35 -6.03
N ALA A 135 12.88 13.13 -5.51
CA ALA A 135 13.48 12.69 -4.25
C ALA A 135 15.01 12.76 -4.25
N MET A 136 15.67 12.47 -5.37
CA MET A 136 17.13 12.62 -5.48
C MET A 136 17.58 14.06 -5.43
N ILE A 137 16.85 15.00 -6.05
CA ILE A 137 17.15 16.43 -5.94
C ILE A 137 16.99 16.89 -4.49
N VAL A 138 15.94 16.45 -3.79
CA VAL A 138 15.73 16.73 -2.36
C VAL A 138 16.90 16.22 -1.51
N VAL A 139 17.36 14.99 -1.73
CA VAL A 139 18.51 14.43 -0.99
C VAL A 139 19.81 15.17 -1.28
N ILE A 140 20.09 15.47 -2.55
CA ILE A 140 21.29 16.21 -2.96
C ILE A 140 21.30 17.59 -2.31
N TYR A 141 20.16 18.29 -2.34
CA TYR A 141 20.02 19.59 -1.69
C TYR A 141 20.14 19.49 -0.16
N GLY A 142 19.64 18.41 0.44
CA GLY A 142 19.84 18.12 1.85
C GLY A 142 21.31 17.96 2.21
N TYR A 143 22.07 17.17 1.45
CA TYR A 143 23.52 17.03 1.65
C TYR A 143 24.28 18.32 1.43
N TYR A 144 23.86 19.13 0.47
CA TYR A 144 24.40 20.48 0.29
C TYR A 144 24.19 21.34 1.55
N GLN A 145 22.98 21.34 2.12
CA GLN A 145 22.70 22.05 3.38
C GLN A 145 23.55 21.55 4.54
N PHE A 146 23.79 20.24 4.63
CA PHE A 146 24.64 19.66 5.67
C PHE A 146 26.10 20.08 5.54
N ALA A 147 26.64 20.05 4.32
CA ALA A 147 28.05 20.29 4.05
C ALA A 147 28.43 21.77 4.14
N PHE A 148 27.57 22.68 3.68
CA PHE A 148 27.85 24.11 3.60
C PHE A 148 27.20 24.93 4.72
N GLY A 149 26.40 24.29 5.57
CA GLY A 149 25.61 24.97 6.60
C GLY A 149 24.36 25.65 6.03
N ILE A 150 23.43 25.99 6.93
CA ILE A 150 22.16 26.61 6.59
C ILE A 150 22.20 28.09 6.97
N ASP A 151 21.77 28.97 6.06
CA ASP A 151 21.56 30.38 6.36
C ASP A 151 20.30 30.55 7.22
N ILE A 152 20.52 30.79 8.52
CA ILE A 152 19.52 30.76 9.60
C ILE A 152 18.48 31.88 9.44
N THR A 153 18.77 32.90 8.63
CA THR A 153 17.83 33.99 8.30
C THR A 153 16.57 33.50 7.58
N SER A 154 16.57 32.29 7.03
CA SER A 154 15.44 31.66 6.33
C SER A 154 14.51 30.82 7.21
N MET A 155 14.90 30.47 8.44
CA MET A 155 14.10 29.65 9.36
C MET A 155 13.05 30.52 10.09
N ARG A 156 11.85 30.69 9.53
CA ARG A 156 10.73 31.46 10.15
C ARG A 156 10.16 30.84 11.45
N TRP A 157 10.57 29.61 11.80
CA TRP A 157 9.84 28.74 12.72
C TRP A 157 10.51 28.58 14.11
N VAL A 158 11.76 29.05 14.30
CA VAL A 158 12.49 28.96 15.58
C VAL A 158 13.49 30.11 15.72
N ASP A 159 13.59 30.70 16.91
CA ASP A 159 14.69 31.61 17.27
C ASP A 159 16.03 30.87 17.25
N GLY A 160 16.84 31.09 16.20
CA GLY A 160 18.15 30.45 16.00
C GLY A 160 19.21 30.77 17.06
N ASN A 161 18.90 31.66 18.00
CA ASN A 161 19.73 31.99 19.17
C ASN A 161 19.38 31.16 20.42
N ALA A 162 18.17 30.59 20.50
CA ALA A 162 17.72 29.80 21.65
C ALA A 162 18.11 28.32 21.56
N PHE A 163 18.36 27.79 20.35
CA PHE A 163 18.63 26.35 20.14
C PHE A 163 19.78 26.11 19.12
N PRO A 164 21.05 26.22 19.54
CA PRO A 164 22.20 26.05 18.65
C PRO A 164 22.32 24.65 18.02
N GLU A 165 21.71 23.63 18.64
CA GLU A 165 21.69 22.25 18.10
C GLU A 165 20.79 22.06 16.87
N LEU A 166 19.79 22.95 16.67
CA LEU A 166 18.93 22.92 15.48
C LEU A 166 19.68 23.37 14.21
N ARG A 167 20.83 24.05 14.35
CA ARG A 167 21.65 24.52 13.23
C ARG A 167 22.27 23.38 12.40
N LYS A 168 22.28 22.15 12.94
CA LYS A 168 22.83 20.96 12.25
C LYS A 168 21.77 20.08 11.60
N ARG A 169 20.47 20.37 11.77
CA ARG A 169 19.39 19.55 11.22
C ARG A 169 19.04 19.98 9.80
N ILE A 170 19.05 19.03 8.88
CA ILE A 170 18.68 19.27 7.48
C ILE A 170 17.15 19.30 7.35
N PHE A 171 16.65 20.23 6.54
CA PHE A 171 15.24 20.29 6.14
C PHE A 171 15.05 20.25 4.61
N SER A 172 16.12 20.42 3.83
CA SER A 172 16.12 20.42 2.37
C SER A 172 15.12 21.44 1.81
N THR A 173 14.31 21.06 0.80
CA THR A 173 13.22 21.88 0.25
C THR A 173 11.99 21.93 1.14
N TRP A 174 11.97 21.13 2.21
CA TRP A 174 10.88 21.09 3.17
C TRP A 174 11.16 22.07 4.31
N GLU A 175 10.14 22.76 4.82
CA GLU A 175 10.35 23.82 5.81
C GLU A 175 10.72 23.29 7.21
N ASN A 176 10.55 21.99 7.46
CA ASN A 176 10.75 21.35 8.76
C ASN A 176 11.45 19.98 8.62
N PRO A 177 12.52 19.71 9.41
CA PRO A 177 13.24 18.43 9.39
C PRO A 177 12.36 17.19 9.64
N ASN A 178 11.32 17.29 10.49
CA ASN A 178 10.43 16.15 10.76
C ASN A 178 9.55 15.82 9.55
N ILE A 179 9.14 16.84 8.79
CA ILE A 179 8.34 16.64 7.57
C ILE A 179 9.21 16.03 6.47
N LEU A 180 10.46 16.52 6.32
CA LEU A 180 11.45 15.88 5.45
C LEU A 180 11.66 14.40 5.82
N ALA A 181 11.81 14.12 7.11
CA ALA A 181 12.05 12.76 7.60
C ALA A 181 10.91 11.81 7.21
N GLY A 182 9.64 12.18 7.44
CA GLY A 182 8.54 11.31 7.03
C GLY A 182 8.36 11.20 5.51
N TYR A 183 8.75 12.21 4.72
CA TYR A 183 8.86 12.07 3.27
C TYR A 183 9.94 11.05 2.87
N LEU A 184 11.11 11.10 3.52
CA LEU A 184 12.20 10.14 3.29
C LEU A 184 11.81 8.72 3.71
N ASP A 185 11.06 8.54 4.80
CA ASP A 185 10.55 7.24 5.22
C ASP A 185 9.73 6.55 4.11
N ILE A 186 8.85 7.32 3.47
CA ILE A 186 8.05 6.82 2.34
C ILE A 186 8.96 6.48 1.15
N CYS A 187 9.92 7.35 0.82
CA CYS A 187 10.88 7.11 -0.26
C CYS A 187 11.71 5.84 -0.02
N ILE A 188 12.15 5.62 1.21
CA ILE A 188 12.88 4.42 1.63
C ILE A 188 11.98 3.19 1.48
N CYS A 189 10.73 3.24 1.94
CA CYS A 189 9.79 2.12 1.79
C CYS A 189 9.57 1.74 0.32
N LEU A 190 9.35 2.73 -0.56
CA LEU A 190 9.19 2.51 -2.01
C LEU A 190 10.46 1.93 -2.65
N ALA A 191 11.62 2.53 -2.37
CA ALA A 191 12.90 2.05 -2.89
C ALA A 191 13.24 0.64 -2.37
N PHE A 192 12.88 0.33 -1.13
CA PHE A 192 13.08 -0.98 -0.52
C PHE A 192 12.20 -2.05 -1.15
N GLY A 193 10.92 -1.74 -1.36
CA GLY A 193 9.99 -2.65 -2.06
C GLY A 193 10.49 -3.01 -3.47
N LEU A 194 10.94 -2.00 -4.22
CA LEU A 194 11.56 -2.17 -5.55
C LEU A 194 12.90 -2.92 -5.49
N PHE A 195 13.71 -2.70 -4.45
CA PHE A 195 15.01 -3.36 -4.27
C PHE A 195 14.84 -4.87 -4.05
N VAL A 196 13.90 -5.27 -3.18
CA VAL A 196 13.59 -6.69 -2.90
C VAL A 196 13.14 -7.42 -4.17
N HIS A 197 12.32 -6.76 -4.99
CA HIS A 197 11.83 -7.31 -6.25
C HIS A 197 12.76 -7.02 -7.45
N GLY A 198 13.89 -6.38 -7.21
CA GLY A 198 14.89 -6.07 -8.24
C GLY A 198 15.41 -7.37 -8.85
N GLY A 199 15.13 -7.60 -10.13
CA GLY A 199 15.48 -8.85 -10.80
C GLY A 199 16.98 -9.01 -11.04
N THR A 200 17.64 -7.96 -11.52
CA THR A 200 19.05 -7.98 -11.92
C THR A 200 19.96 -7.35 -10.88
N LYS A 201 21.23 -7.77 -10.87
CA LYS A 201 22.25 -7.22 -9.95
C LYS A 201 22.42 -5.70 -10.14
N ALA A 202 22.40 -5.22 -11.38
CA ALA A 202 22.50 -3.80 -11.70
C ALA A 202 21.39 -2.96 -11.05
N LYS A 203 20.13 -3.40 -11.17
CA LYS A 203 18.96 -2.75 -10.55
C LYS A 203 19.08 -2.74 -9.03
N ARG A 204 19.49 -3.86 -8.42
CA ARG A 204 19.70 -3.96 -6.98
C ARG A 204 20.80 -3.02 -6.49
N VAL A 205 21.93 -2.93 -7.19
CA VAL A 205 23.00 -2.01 -6.83
C VAL A 205 22.53 -0.56 -6.92
N LEU A 206 21.86 -0.17 -8.02
CA LEU A 206 21.33 1.19 -8.18
C LEU A 206 20.34 1.56 -7.06
N LEU A 207 19.36 0.69 -6.81
CA LEU A 207 18.36 0.90 -5.76
C LEU A 207 18.98 0.86 -4.36
N GLY A 208 20.00 0.02 -4.14
CA GLY A 208 20.75 -0.05 -2.88
C GLY A 208 21.55 1.22 -2.59
N VAL A 209 22.17 1.82 -3.62
CA VAL A 209 22.86 3.12 -3.50
C VAL A 209 21.85 4.23 -3.21
N ALA A 210 20.70 4.25 -3.91
CA ALA A 210 19.64 5.21 -3.64
C ALA A 210 19.07 5.07 -2.22
N LEU A 211 18.84 3.83 -1.77
CA LEU A 211 18.41 3.52 -0.39
C LEU A 211 19.41 4.03 0.64
N LEU A 212 20.71 3.76 0.45
CA LEU A 212 21.75 4.25 1.34
C LEU A 212 21.74 5.79 1.38
N ALA A 213 21.57 6.44 0.23
CA ALA A 213 21.47 7.90 0.18
C ALA A 213 20.23 8.42 0.93
N PHE A 214 19.08 7.76 0.82
CA PHE A 214 17.90 8.16 1.59
C PHE A 214 18.10 7.97 3.10
N VAL A 215 18.67 6.84 3.52
CA VAL A 215 18.91 6.52 4.94
C VAL A 215 19.91 7.51 5.57
N LEU A 216 21.01 7.81 4.88
CA LEU A 216 21.99 8.78 5.37
C LEU A 216 21.36 10.18 5.50
N CYS A 217 20.57 10.61 4.52
CA CYS A 217 19.84 11.87 4.59
C CYS A 217 18.84 11.88 5.76
N LEU A 218 18.12 10.77 5.99
CA LEU A 218 17.21 10.61 7.12
C LEU A 218 17.93 10.76 8.47
N CYS A 219 19.09 10.12 8.64
CA CYS A 219 19.89 10.25 9.87
C CYS A 219 20.29 11.70 10.15
N MET A 220 20.66 12.45 9.11
CA MET A 220 21.04 13.86 9.24
C MET A 220 19.85 14.81 9.54
N THR A 221 18.59 14.34 9.43
CA THR A 221 17.43 15.11 9.93
C THR A 221 17.35 15.10 11.46
N TYR A 222 17.99 14.12 12.10
CA TYR A 222 17.93 13.83 13.54
C TYR A 222 16.48 13.72 14.08
N ALA A 223 15.52 13.36 13.23
CA ALA A 223 14.13 13.16 13.62
C ALA A 223 13.96 11.79 14.29
N ARG A 224 13.96 11.79 15.64
CA ARG A 224 13.90 10.57 16.47
C ARG A 224 12.70 9.67 16.12
N GLY A 225 11.52 10.26 15.95
CA GLY A 225 10.30 9.52 15.60
C GLY A 225 10.44 8.74 14.30
N ALA A 226 10.83 9.42 13.22
CA ALA A 226 11.03 8.81 11.91
C ALA A 226 12.12 7.71 11.93
N LEU A 227 13.25 7.95 12.61
CA LEU A 227 14.31 6.94 12.75
C LEU A 227 13.85 5.68 13.47
N LEU A 228 13.06 5.81 14.55
CA LEU A 228 12.47 4.68 15.27
C LEU A 228 11.45 3.93 14.41
N VAL A 229 10.58 4.66 13.71
CA VAL A 229 9.58 4.06 12.82
C VAL A 229 10.25 3.26 11.71
N MET A 230 11.25 3.84 11.03
CA MET A 230 11.97 3.13 9.98
C MET A 230 12.77 1.94 10.48
N THR A 231 13.40 2.06 11.65
CA THR A 231 14.10 0.93 12.27
C THR A 231 13.11 -0.18 12.59
N GLY A 232 11.94 0.15 13.17
CA GLY A 232 10.89 -0.81 13.47
C GLY A 232 10.32 -1.50 12.24
N ILE A 233 10.11 -0.76 11.14
CA ILE A 233 9.61 -1.32 9.88
C ILE A 233 10.62 -2.28 9.25
N LEU A 234 11.88 -1.87 9.13
CA LEU A 234 12.92 -2.70 8.53
C LEU A 234 13.26 -3.91 9.41
N ALA A 235 13.28 -3.75 10.73
CA ALA A 235 13.47 -4.85 11.67
C ALA A 235 12.29 -5.82 11.65
N GLY A 236 11.05 -5.32 11.63
CA GLY A 236 9.84 -6.14 11.52
C GLY A 236 9.82 -6.94 10.22
N TYR A 237 10.17 -6.31 9.09
CA TYR A 237 10.35 -7.03 7.83
C TYR A 237 11.47 -8.08 7.93
N GLY A 238 12.59 -7.73 8.55
CA GLY A 238 13.72 -8.65 8.73
C GLY A 238 13.37 -9.87 9.57
N ILE A 239 12.62 -9.70 10.66
CA ILE A 239 12.17 -10.78 11.53
C ILE A 239 11.14 -11.67 10.84
N LEU A 240 10.16 -11.08 10.15
CA LEU A 240 9.02 -11.81 9.60
C LEU A 240 9.29 -12.43 8.22
N ARG A 241 10.25 -11.89 7.44
CA ARG A 241 10.45 -12.27 6.03
C ARG A 241 11.89 -12.64 5.70
N ASP A 242 12.87 -11.82 6.04
CA ASP A 242 14.27 -12.05 5.68
C ASP A 242 15.26 -11.53 6.74
N TRP A 243 15.77 -12.43 7.57
CA TRP A 243 16.69 -12.10 8.67
C TRP A 243 17.97 -11.38 8.23
N ARG A 244 18.34 -11.51 6.94
CA ARG A 244 19.51 -10.80 6.39
C ARG A 244 19.31 -9.28 6.39
N VAL A 245 18.07 -8.83 6.19
CA VAL A 245 17.73 -7.40 6.27
C VAL A 245 17.97 -6.88 7.69
N LEU A 246 17.59 -7.66 8.71
CA LEU A 246 17.85 -7.32 10.11
C LEU A 246 19.35 -7.16 10.37
N VAL A 247 20.18 -8.10 9.92
CA VAL A 247 21.64 -8.03 10.10
C VAL A 247 22.23 -6.81 9.41
N ILE A 248 21.82 -6.53 8.18
CA ILE A 248 22.28 -5.34 7.45
C ILE A 248 21.87 -4.06 8.19
N CYS A 249 20.64 -3.98 8.70
CA CYS A 249 20.17 -2.83 9.48
C CYS A 249 20.96 -2.66 10.77
N LEU A 250 21.28 -3.75 11.48
CA LEU A 250 22.10 -3.71 12.69
C LEU A 250 23.54 -3.26 12.40
N LEU A 251 24.14 -3.75 11.30
CA LEU A 251 25.48 -3.34 10.90
C LEU A 251 25.51 -1.85 10.50
N ILE A 252 24.61 -1.41 9.63
CA ILE A 252 24.54 -0.01 9.19
C ILE A 252 24.21 0.89 10.38
N GLY A 253 23.21 0.55 11.18
CA GLY A 253 22.84 1.32 12.37
C GLY A 253 23.97 1.41 13.39
N GLY A 254 24.68 0.31 13.64
CA GLY A 254 25.85 0.29 14.53
C GLY A 254 26.99 1.18 14.02
N VAL A 255 27.29 1.15 12.73
CA VAL A 255 28.30 2.03 12.11
C VAL A 255 27.86 3.49 12.22
N LEU A 256 26.61 3.82 11.91
CA LEU A 256 26.11 5.19 11.98
C LEU A 256 26.15 5.76 13.40
N LEU A 257 25.77 4.97 14.40
CA LEU A 257 25.84 5.39 15.80
C LEU A 257 27.26 5.52 16.32
N ALA A 258 28.21 4.74 15.80
CA ALA A 258 29.62 4.87 16.15
C ALA A 258 30.28 6.10 15.50
N VAL A 259 29.84 6.48 14.30
CA VAL A 259 30.42 7.60 13.53
C VAL A 259 29.84 8.95 13.93
N ASP A 260 28.57 9.00 14.33
CA ASP A 260 27.87 10.24 14.67
C ASP A 260 27.41 10.26 16.15
N PRO A 261 28.19 10.90 17.05
CA PRO A 261 27.83 11.03 18.46
C PRO A 261 26.51 11.77 18.69
N LEU A 262 26.15 12.72 17.81
CA LEU A 262 24.89 13.45 17.93
C LEU A 262 23.70 12.54 17.62
N LEU A 263 23.84 11.65 16.65
CA LEU A 263 22.83 10.63 16.36
C LEU A 263 22.65 9.69 17.56
N TYR A 264 23.77 9.28 18.19
CA TYR A 264 23.74 8.46 19.40
C TYR A 264 23.01 9.17 20.55
N GLU A 265 23.36 10.42 20.87
CA GLU A 265 22.68 11.19 21.92
C GLU A 265 21.18 11.34 21.65
N ARG A 266 20.81 11.61 20.38
CA ARG A 266 19.41 11.72 19.97
C ARG A 266 18.66 10.40 20.12
N LEU A 267 19.24 9.26 19.77
CA LEU A 267 18.56 7.97 20.00
C LEU A 267 18.57 7.55 21.48
N ALA A 268 19.64 7.82 22.21
CA ALA A 268 19.75 7.53 23.63
C ALA A 268 18.70 8.32 24.45
N SER A 269 18.44 9.57 24.07
CA SER A 269 17.42 10.42 24.71
C SER A 269 16.01 9.81 24.70
N VAL A 270 15.70 8.93 23.74
CA VAL A 270 14.43 8.20 23.68
C VAL A 270 14.27 7.26 24.89
N PHE A 271 15.37 6.67 25.35
CA PHE A 271 15.39 5.66 26.41
C PHE A 271 15.66 6.24 27.80
N THR A 272 16.27 7.41 27.88
CA THR A 272 16.50 8.12 29.14
C THR A 272 15.30 9.02 29.44
N LYS A 273 14.33 8.49 30.20
CA LYS A 273 13.10 9.16 30.65
C LYS A 273 13.34 10.61 31.11
N VAL A 274 12.36 11.47 30.78
CA VAL A 274 12.23 12.93 30.98
C VAL A 274 12.77 13.77 29.82
N ASP A 275 12.26 13.51 28.60
CA ASP A 275 12.24 14.53 27.56
C ASP A 275 11.05 15.46 27.82
N THR A 276 11.31 16.75 28.03
CA THR A 276 10.28 17.81 28.07
C THR A 276 9.33 17.71 26.85
N SER A 277 9.82 17.23 25.71
CA SER A 277 9.04 17.02 24.48
C SER A 277 7.99 15.91 24.57
N THR A 278 8.21 14.83 25.32
CA THR A 278 7.24 13.72 25.42
C THR A 278 6.14 14.04 26.43
N GLU A 279 6.49 14.69 27.54
CA GLU A 279 5.52 15.19 28.51
C GLU A 279 4.60 16.24 27.91
N MET A 280 5.14 17.17 27.10
CA MET A 280 4.33 18.13 26.35
C MET A 280 3.34 17.46 25.38
N ARG A 281 3.73 16.37 24.70
CA ARG A 281 2.80 15.64 23.82
C ARG A 281 1.62 15.05 24.60
N PHE A 282 1.87 14.44 25.76
CA PHE A 282 0.79 13.90 26.58
C PHE A 282 -0.17 14.99 27.07
N ALA A 283 0.36 16.14 27.46
CA ALA A 283 -0.46 17.32 27.79
C ALA A 283 -1.34 17.75 26.60
N PHE A 284 -0.76 17.84 25.39
CA PHE A 284 -1.53 18.19 24.18
C PHE A 284 -2.62 17.17 23.88
N TRP A 285 -2.34 15.87 24.06
CA TRP A 285 -3.32 14.83 23.80
C TRP A 285 -4.48 14.89 24.78
N GLU A 286 -4.22 15.17 26.05
CA GLU A 286 -5.27 15.33 27.05
C GLU A 286 -6.16 16.55 26.76
N SER A 287 -5.56 17.71 26.44
CA SER A 287 -6.30 18.89 25.99
C SER A 287 -7.14 18.61 24.74
N THR A 288 -6.58 17.86 23.77
CA THR A 288 -7.30 17.49 22.55
C THR A 288 -8.45 16.53 22.83
N LEU A 289 -8.28 15.59 23.75
CA LEU A 289 -9.34 14.66 24.15
C LEU A 289 -10.53 15.39 24.77
N GLN A 290 -10.28 16.41 25.59
CA GLN A 290 -11.36 17.26 26.12
C GLN A 290 -12.06 18.05 25.00
N MET A 291 -11.30 18.60 24.06
CA MET A 291 -11.85 19.28 22.87
C MET A 291 -12.75 18.33 22.03
N ILE A 292 -12.36 17.06 21.88
CA ILE A 292 -13.18 16.03 21.21
C ILE A 292 -14.45 15.73 22.00
N GLN A 293 -14.38 15.69 23.34
CA GLN A 293 -15.54 15.44 24.19
C GLN A 293 -16.57 16.56 24.11
N ASP A 294 -16.11 17.82 24.01
CA ASP A 294 -16.98 18.99 23.87
C ASP A 294 -17.57 19.10 22.45
N HIS A 295 -16.84 18.67 21.43
CA HIS A 295 -17.24 18.79 20.02
C HIS A 295 -17.20 17.46 19.22
N PRO A 296 -17.92 16.40 19.65
CA PRO A 296 -17.70 15.04 19.12
C PRO A 296 -18.17 14.82 17.69
N PHE A 297 -19.16 15.58 17.20
CA PHE A 297 -19.81 15.30 15.92
C PHE A 297 -19.22 16.07 14.73
N LEU A 298 -19.17 17.40 14.83
CA LEU A 298 -18.65 18.25 13.74
C LEU A 298 -17.24 18.76 14.03
N GLY A 299 -16.70 18.50 15.21
CA GLY A 299 -15.44 19.07 15.65
C GLY A 299 -15.52 20.57 15.87
N ILE A 300 -14.35 21.17 16.00
CA ILE A 300 -14.16 22.62 16.18
C ILE A 300 -14.05 23.39 14.86
N GLY A 301 -14.07 22.68 13.72
CA GLY A 301 -13.91 23.24 12.39
C GLY A 301 -12.50 23.06 11.82
N TRP A 302 -12.44 22.81 10.51
CA TRP A 302 -11.19 22.56 9.80
C TRP A 302 -10.15 23.67 10.01
N GLY A 303 -8.95 23.30 10.45
CA GLY A 303 -7.84 24.23 10.69
C GLY A 303 -8.06 25.21 11.84
N ALA A 304 -9.10 25.03 12.68
CA ALA A 304 -9.39 25.93 13.79
C ALA A 304 -8.62 25.61 15.08
N TYR A 305 -7.79 24.56 15.08
CA TYR A 305 -7.13 24.04 16.29
C TYR A 305 -6.40 25.12 17.08
N TYR A 306 -5.56 25.93 16.43
CA TYR A 306 -4.82 27.00 17.10
C TYR A 306 -5.68 28.13 17.68
N MET A 307 -6.91 28.30 17.18
CA MET A 307 -7.85 29.31 17.67
C MET A 307 -8.58 28.83 18.93
N VAL A 308 -8.83 27.52 19.02
CA VAL A 308 -9.62 26.91 20.09
C VAL A 308 -8.73 26.36 21.20
N TYR A 309 -7.54 25.88 20.87
CA TYR A 309 -6.58 25.32 21.83
C TYR A 309 -6.32 26.20 23.07
N PRO A 310 -6.22 27.55 22.99
CA PRO A 310 -6.01 28.39 24.17
C PRO A 310 -7.08 28.24 25.26
N ALA A 311 -8.31 27.83 24.92
CA ALA A 311 -9.35 27.55 25.91
C ALA A 311 -9.13 26.23 26.67
N TYR A 312 -8.28 25.35 26.13
CA TYR A 312 -7.93 24.03 26.65
C TYR A 312 -6.45 23.95 27.08
N ASP A 313 -5.77 25.09 27.23
CA ASP A 313 -4.39 25.15 27.70
C ASP A 313 -4.32 24.99 29.23
N PHE A 314 -4.41 23.75 29.69
CA PHE A 314 -4.35 23.40 31.12
C PHE A 314 -2.94 23.43 31.70
N TYR A 315 -1.91 23.45 30.84
CA TYR A 315 -0.54 23.10 31.23
C TYR A 315 0.49 24.20 30.96
N MET A 316 0.29 25.08 29.96
CA MET A 316 1.28 26.09 29.57
C MET A 316 1.00 27.49 30.13
N GLY A 317 -0.13 27.69 30.84
CA GLY A 317 -0.37 28.86 31.68
C GLY A 317 -0.35 30.19 30.93
N GLY A 318 -0.75 30.22 29.65
CA GLY A 318 -0.80 31.46 28.86
C GLY A 318 0.55 31.96 28.35
N ALA A 319 1.56 31.08 28.22
CA ALA A 319 2.75 31.38 27.44
C ALA A 319 2.35 31.82 26.02
N ASP A 320 2.97 32.86 25.46
CA ASP A 320 2.67 33.43 24.14
C ASP A 320 3.19 32.53 22.98
N ILE A 321 2.91 31.23 23.08
CA ILE A 321 3.33 30.19 22.14
C ILE A 321 2.06 29.70 21.43
N ARG A 322 2.02 29.91 20.11
CA ARG A 322 0.89 29.43 19.29
C ARG A 322 1.03 27.94 19.01
N ILE A 323 0.24 27.14 19.72
CA ILE A 323 0.12 25.70 19.45
C ILE A 323 -0.83 25.51 18.27
N VAL A 324 -0.33 24.93 17.19
CA VAL A 324 -1.09 24.80 15.95
C VAL A 324 -1.79 23.46 15.81
N HIS A 325 -1.26 22.37 16.37
CA HIS A 325 -1.76 21.00 16.21
C HIS A 325 -1.49 20.11 17.44
N ALA A 326 -2.18 18.98 17.53
CA ALA A 326 -2.11 18.03 18.65
C ALA A 326 -0.84 17.14 18.70
N HIS A 327 0.05 17.22 17.70
CA HIS A 327 1.18 16.29 17.51
C HIS A 327 0.75 14.80 17.49
N ASN A 328 -0.48 14.54 17.05
CA ASN A 328 -1.05 13.22 16.82
C ASN A 328 -2.16 13.39 15.78
N ILE A 329 -1.96 12.82 14.58
CA ILE A 329 -2.87 13.02 13.45
C ILE A 329 -4.28 12.53 13.78
N TYR A 330 -4.39 11.45 14.54
CA TYR A 330 -5.66 10.79 14.83
C TYR A 330 -6.53 11.67 15.74
N LEU A 331 -5.92 12.19 16.81
CA LEU A 331 -6.59 13.13 17.71
C LEU A 331 -6.92 14.44 16.99
N ASN A 332 -6.00 14.95 16.17
CA ASN A 332 -6.22 16.21 15.47
C ASN A 332 -7.40 16.14 14.49
N TYR A 333 -7.49 15.08 13.66
CA TYR A 333 -8.65 14.89 12.78
C TYR A 333 -9.95 14.73 13.58
N MET A 334 -9.95 13.98 14.68
CA MET A 334 -11.15 13.85 15.52
C MET A 334 -11.58 15.19 16.12
N ALA A 335 -10.64 16.04 16.52
CA ALA A 335 -10.92 17.36 17.07
C ALA A 335 -11.46 18.33 15.99
N GLU A 336 -10.84 18.40 14.82
CA GLU A 336 -11.18 19.41 13.81
C GLU A 336 -12.45 19.10 13.00
N ILE A 337 -12.68 17.82 12.66
CA ILE A 337 -13.80 17.41 11.80
C ILE A 337 -14.78 16.45 12.50
N GLY A 338 -14.59 16.21 13.80
CA GLY A 338 -15.42 15.32 14.59
C GLY A 338 -15.15 13.83 14.32
N ILE A 339 -15.71 12.99 15.18
CA ILE A 339 -15.58 11.51 15.10
C ILE A 339 -16.09 10.97 13.75
N PRO A 340 -17.27 11.38 13.21
CA PRO A 340 -17.72 10.93 11.90
C PRO A 340 -16.77 11.29 10.76
N GLY A 341 -16.24 12.53 10.75
CA GLY A 341 -15.29 12.98 9.73
C GLY A 341 -13.97 12.22 9.80
N ALA A 342 -13.44 12.05 11.01
CA ALA A 342 -12.23 11.28 11.26
C ALA A 342 -12.42 9.80 10.88
N ALA A 343 -13.57 9.20 11.17
CA ALA A 343 -13.87 7.83 10.78
C ALA A 343 -13.86 7.64 9.25
N ALA A 344 -14.37 8.62 8.49
CA ALA A 344 -14.28 8.60 7.03
C ALA A 344 -12.82 8.66 6.53
N PHE A 345 -12.00 9.53 7.13
CA PHE A 345 -10.57 9.60 6.83
C PHE A 345 -9.85 8.30 7.19
N PHE A 346 -10.12 7.71 8.36
CA PHE A 346 -9.50 6.45 8.79
C PHE A 346 -9.92 5.29 7.91
N TRP A 347 -11.17 5.24 7.44
CA TRP A 347 -11.59 4.27 6.45
C TRP A 347 -10.81 4.42 5.14
N PHE A 348 -10.68 5.64 4.63
CA PHE A 348 -9.84 5.91 3.45
C PHE A 348 -8.39 5.44 3.68
N PHE A 349 -7.74 5.91 4.75
CA PHE A 349 -6.33 5.68 5.04
C PHE A 349 -5.97 4.22 5.36
N PHE A 350 -6.69 3.58 6.28
CA PHE A 350 -6.43 2.18 6.63
C PHE A 350 -6.94 1.24 5.54
N GLY A 351 -8.01 1.60 4.83
CA GLY A 351 -8.49 0.88 3.66
C GLY A 351 -7.42 0.81 2.56
N THR A 352 -6.81 1.94 2.22
CA THR A 352 -5.71 2.01 1.24
C THR A 352 -4.50 1.20 1.70
N MET A 353 -4.14 1.30 2.99
CA MET A 353 -3.03 0.54 3.57
C MET A 353 -3.24 -0.97 3.47
N ILE A 354 -4.40 -1.46 3.90
CA ILE A 354 -4.72 -2.90 3.88
C ILE A 354 -4.72 -3.41 2.44
N MET A 355 -5.28 -2.65 1.50
CA MET A 355 -5.31 -3.05 0.10
C MET A 355 -3.89 -3.14 -0.51
N ALA A 356 -3.03 -2.16 -0.25
CA ALA A 356 -1.63 -2.16 -0.70
C ALA A 356 -0.84 -3.37 -0.17
N LEU A 357 -1.08 -3.78 1.08
CA LEU A 357 -0.42 -4.94 1.68
C LEU A 357 -0.95 -6.29 1.18
N ARG A 358 -2.16 -6.33 0.60
CA ARG A 358 -2.82 -7.57 0.15
C ARG A 358 -2.51 -7.95 -1.29
N PHE A 359 -2.06 -7.03 -2.15
CA PHE A 359 -1.72 -7.40 -3.52
C PHE A 359 -0.48 -8.30 -3.56
N ILE A 360 -0.62 -9.44 -4.25
CA ILE A 360 0.47 -10.38 -4.47
C ILE A 360 0.64 -10.57 -5.97
N PHE A 361 1.68 -9.97 -6.53
CA PHE A 361 2.04 -10.14 -7.94
C PHE A 361 3.01 -11.31 -8.08
N ARG A 362 2.56 -12.38 -8.73
CA ARG A 362 3.35 -13.58 -9.04
C ARG A 362 3.76 -13.59 -10.51
N ALA A 363 4.96 -14.13 -10.76
CA ALA A 363 5.41 -14.41 -12.11
C ALA A 363 4.33 -15.19 -12.89
N PRO A 364 4.15 -14.90 -14.19
CA PRO A 364 3.32 -15.75 -15.03
C PRO A 364 3.84 -17.18 -14.95
N LYS A 365 2.95 -18.13 -14.62
CA LYS A 365 3.30 -19.54 -14.76
C LYS A 365 3.41 -19.76 -16.26
N LEU A 366 4.59 -20.17 -16.74
CA LEU A 366 4.71 -20.68 -18.09
C LEU A 366 3.82 -21.93 -18.15
N THR A 367 2.67 -21.84 -18.80
CA THR A 367 1.86 -23.01 -19.14
C THR A 367 2.63 -23.77 -20.19
N VAL A 368 3.46 -24.70 -19.73
CA VAL A 368 3.98 -25.75 -20.58
C VAL A 368 2.77 -26.61 -20.89
N SER A 369 2.25 -26.52 -22.12
CA SER A 369 1.40 -27.59 -22.63
C SER A 369 2.24 -28.86 -22.50
N GLU A 370 1.83 -29.79 -21.63
CA GLU A 370 2.48 -31.09 -21.53
C GLU A 370 2.35 -31.77 -22.90
N MET A 371 3.38 -31.61 -23.73
CA MET A 371 3.50 -32.35 -24.98
C MET A 371 3.80 -33.78 -24.59
N THR A 372 2.82 -34.66 -24.78
CA THR A 372 3.02 -36.10 -24.66
C THR A 372 3.88 -36.59 -25.84
N PRO A 373 4.56 -37.75 -25.72
CA PRO A 373 5.39 -38.32 -26.80
C PRO A 373 4.64 -38.56 -28.13
N PHE A 374 3.32 -38.38 -28.15
CA PHE A 374 2.44 -38.55 -29.31
C PHE A 374 2.02 -37.22 -29.96
N SER A 375 2.46 -36.05 -29.46
CA SER A 375 2.10 -34.74 -30.03
C SER A 375 3.10 -34.20 -31.07
N TYR A 376 3.96 -35.06 -31.65
CA TYR A 376 4.90 -34.66 -32.70
C TYR A 376 4.19 -34.48 -34.04
N THR A 377 3.59 -33.30 -34.24
CA THR A 377 3.22 -32.76 -35.56
C THR A 377 4.28 -31.76 -36.02
N GLU A 378 4.41 -31.48 -37.32
CA GLU A 378 5.35 -30.44 -37.85
C GLU A 378 5.19 -29.09 -37.13
N THR A 379 3.96 -28.77 -36.72
CA THR A 379 3.62 -27.59 -35.90
C THR A 379 4.24 -27.57 -34.51
N ALA A 380 4.51 -28.74 -33.90
CA ALA A 380 5.18 -28.85 -32.61
C ALA A 380 6.70 -28.62 -32.73
N ALA A 381 7.30 -29.01 -33.86
CA ALA A 381 8.70 -28.72 -34.18
C ALA A 381 8.92 -27.22 -34.43
N ASP A 382 7.99 -26.56 -35.15
CA ASP A 382 8.01 -25.11 -35.34
C ASP A 382 7.83 -24.35 -34.02
N ALA A 383 7.01 -24.87 -33.10
CA ALA A 383 6.86 -24.31 -31.75
C ALA A 383 8.14 -24.45 -30.90
N GLU A 384 8.88 -25.56 -31.04
CA GLU A 384 10.21 -25.74 -30.44
C GLU A 384 11.26 -24.82 -31.05
N LEU A 385 11.26 -24.63 -32.38
CA LEU A 385 12.13 -23.66 -33.05
C LEU A 385 11.85 -22.24 -32.59
N GLN A 386 10.58 -21.84 -32.51
CA GLN A 386 10.21 -20.55 -31.91
C GLN A 386 10.61 -20.45 -30.43
N ARG A 387 10.51 -21.54 -29.67
CA ARG A 387 10.94 -21.61 -28.26
C ARG A 387 12.44 -21.41 -28.12
N VAL A 388 13.24 -22.11 -28.91
CA VAL A 388 14.71 -21.95 -28.93
C VAL A 388 15.07 -20.55 -29.42
N GLU A 389 14.42 -20.04 -30.45
CA GLU A 389 14.65 -18.69 -30.96
C GLU A 389 14.28 -17.61 -29.93
N LEU A 390 13.16 -17.74 -29.20
CA LEU A 390 12.77 -16.85 -28.12
C LEU A 390 13.70 -16.95 -26.91
N THR A 391 14.15 -18.16 -26.56
CA THR A 391 15.08 -18.38 -25.44
C THR A 391 16.48 -17.85 -25.77
N VAL A 392 16.93 -18.02 -27.02
CA VAL A 392 18.18 -17.47 -27.54
C VAL A 392 18.07 -15.95 -27.65
N LYS A 393 16.98 -15.39 -28.19
CA LYS A 393 16.72 -13.94 -28.19
C LYS A 393 16.67 -13.37 -26.78
N GLN A 394 16.00 -14.02 -25.83
CA GLN A 394 16.03 -13.61 -24.41
C GLN A 394 17.44 -13.66 -23.81
N LYS A 395 18.28 -14.61 -24.23
CA LYS A 395 19.65 -14.77 -23.74
C LYS A 395 20.62 -13.78 -24.42
N GLU A 396 20.40 -13.45 -25.69
CA GLU A 396 21.10 -12.39 -26.43
C GLU A 396 20.69 -11.00 -25.93
N GLU A 397 19.41 -10.78 -25.62
CA GLU A 397 18.92 -9.56 -24.99
C GLU A 397 19.43 -9.38 -23.54
N ARG A 398 19.81 -10.46 -22.84
CA ARG A 398 20.53 -10.34 -21.56
C ARG A 398 21.96 -9.83 -21.71
N GLY A 399 22.48 -9.74 -22.93
CA GLY A 399 23.70 -9.00 -23.30
C GLY A 399 23.49 -7.49 -23.49
N LEU A 400 22.32 -6.96 -23.12
CA LEU A 400 22.01 -5.52 -23.21
C LEU A 400 22.98 -4.67 -22.37
N SER A 401 23.37 -3.52 -22.93
CA SER A 401 24.04 -2.44 -22.20
C SER A 401 23.32 -2.14 -20.88
N TRP A 402 24.09 -1.93 -19.81
CA TRP A 402 23.61 -1.68 -18.43
C TRP A 402 22.46 -0.66 -18.35
N SER A 403 22.44 0.35 -19.23
CA SER A 403 21.38 1.35 -19.31
C SER A 403 20.03 0.78 -19.75
N LYS A 404 19.99 -0.13 -20.72
CA LYS A 404 18.75 -0.75 -21.19
C LYS A 404 18.21 -1.77 -20.19
N ASP A 405 19.08 -2.47 -19.46
CA ASP A 405 18.64 -3.37 -18.39
C ASP A 405 17.95 -2.60 -17.26
N ILE A 406 18.53 -1.48 -16.79
CA ILE A 406 17.86 -0.63 -15.78
C ILE A 406 16.47 -0.17 -16.25
N GLN A 407 16.32 0.07 -17.56
CA GLN A 407 15.07 0.47 -18.16
C GLN A 407 14.10 -0.68 -18.44
N SER A 408 14.49 -1.95 -18.40
CA SER A 408 13.58 -3.06 -18.67
C SER A 408 13.09 -3.68 -17.35
N TRP A 409 11.85 -3.39 -16.96
CA TRP A 409 11.24 -4.01 -15.79
C TRP A 409 10.21 -5.04 -16.23
N GLU A 410 10.27 -6.23 -15.64
CA GLU A 410 9.19 -7.21 -15.74
C GLU A 410 8.00 -6.70 -14.91
N ASP A 411 6.81 -6.62 -15.51
CA ASP A 411 5.63 -6.00 -14.89
C ASP A 411 5.32 -6.57 -13.50
N TYR A 412 5.35 -7.89 -13.33
CA TYR A 412 5.05 -8.52 -12.02
C TYR A 412 6.06 -8.12 -10.93
N ARG A 413 7.33 -7.88 -11.29
CA ARG A 413 8.37 -7.43 -10.34
C ARG A 413 8.18 -5.98 -9.96
N LEU A 414 7.90 -5.13 -10.95
CA LEU A 414 7.61 -3.72 -10.71
C LEU A 414 6.37 -3.60 -9.81
N LEU A 415 5.26 -4.23 -10.19
CA LEU A 415 4.01 -4.17 -9.44
C LEU A 415 4.13 -4.76 -8.03
N GLY A 416 4.82 -5.90 -7.88
CA GLY A 416 5.11 -6.49 -6.57
C GLY A 416 5.96 -5.58 -5.67
N GLY A 417 6.99 -4.96 -6.24
CA GLY A 417 7.86 -4.04 -5.51
C GLY A 417 7.16 -2.75 -5.10
N VAL A 418 6.37 -2.16 -6.00
CA VAL A 418 5.60 -0.94 -5.73
C VAL A 418 4.52 -1.21 -4.69
N SER A 419 3.81 -2.34 -4.78
CA SER A 419 2.77 -2.68 -3.80
C SER A 419 3.35 -2.89 -2.40
N LEU A 420 4.45 -3.63 -2.28
CA LEU A 420 5.15 -3.80 -1.01
C LEU A 420 5.61 -2.44 -0.46
N GLY A 421 6.22 -1.61 -1.32
CA GLY A 421 6.72 -0.31 -0.93
C GLY A 421 5.62 0.66 -0.47
N LEU A 422 4.50 0.75 -1.20
CA LEU A 422 3.33 1.55 -0.83
C LEU A 422 2.73 1.03 0.49
N GLY A 423 2.59 -0.28 0.66
CA GLY A 423 2.09 -0.87 1.90
C GLY A 423 2.95 -0.53 3.11
N LEU A 424 4.28 -0.68 3.01
CA LEU A 424 5.21 -0.29 4.06
C LEU A 424 5.21 1.23 4.31
N ALA A 425 5.06 2.04 3.27
CA ALA A 425 4.99 3.48 3.41
C ALA A 425 3.73 3.93 4.16
N PHE A 426 2.56 3.33 3.91
CA PHE A 426 1.36 3.59 4.71
C PHE A 426 1.54 3.17 6.18
N VAL A 427 2.20 2.04 6.44
CA VAL A 427 2.55 1.64 7.81
C VAL A 427 3.48 2.68 8.46
N SER A 428 4.45 3.22 7.73
CA SER A 428 5.30 4.30 8.22
C SER A 428 4.50 5.55 8.58
N VAL A 429 3.61 6.01 7.69
CA VAL A 429 2.76 7.18 7.97
C VAL A 429 1.86 6.91 9.18
N ALA A 430 1.33 5.69 9.31
CA ALA A 430 0.46 5.32 10.43
C ALA A 430 1.19 5.38 11.78
N LEU A 431 2.43 4.86 11.83
CA LEU A 431 3.25 4.87 13.03
C LEU A 431 3.76 6.27 13.37
N ASN A 432 4.27 7.01 12.38
CA ASN A 432 4.71 8.37 12.59
C ASN A 432 3.55 9.29 13.03
N GLY A 433 2.35 9.07 12.50
CA GLY A 433 1.14 9.84 12.84
C GLY A 433 0.74 9.80 14.32
N VAL A 434 1.24 8.83 15.09
CA VAL A 434 1.06 8.80 16.55
C VAL A 434 1.90 9.86 17.25
N THR A 435 3.08 10.20 16.70
CA THR A 435 4.13 10.96 17.41
C THR A 435 4.46 12.32 16.78
N ASP A 436 4.11 12.51 15.51
CA ASP A 436 4.36 13.73 14.77
C ASP A 436 3.23 14.01 13.77
N ASP A 437 3.11 15.28 13.41
CA ASP A 437 2.01 15.78 12.61
C ASP A 437 2.37 15.92 11.12
N LEU A 438 2.62 14.78 10.48
CA LEU A 438 3.12 14.72 9.11
C LEU A 438 2.13 15.22 8.05
N LEU A 439 0.84 15.30 8.36
CA LEU A 439 -0.23 15.52 7.36
C LEU A 439 -0.79 16.96 7.34
N PHE A 440 -0.23 17.89 8.10
CA PHE A 440 -0.70 19.28 8.12
C PHE A 440 0.07 20.21 7.18
N ASN A 441 0.94 19.65 6.33
CA ASN A 441 1.59 20.36 5.24
C ASN A 441 0.99 19.93 3.89
N ILE A 442 0.78 20.90 2.99
CA ILE A 442 0.19 20.67 1.66
C ILE A 442 0.90 19.52 0.92
N PRO A 443 2.24 19.50 0.78
CA PRO A 443 2.92 18.52 -0.06
C PRO A 443 2.87 17.12 0.54
N SER A 444 3.00 16.97 1.86
CA SER A 444 2.99 15.64 2.50
C SER A 444 1.61 14.98 2.40
N SER A 445 0.54 15.77 2.57
CA SER A 445 -0.82 15.25 2.37
C SER A 445 -1.16 15.02 0.90
N MET A 446 -0.75 15.89 -0.03
CA MET A 446 -0.85 15.59 -1.46
C MET A 446 -0.12 14.30 -1.80
N PHE A 447 1.04 14.05 -1.20
CA PHE A 447 1.82 12.82 -1.40
C PHE A 447 1.10 11.57 -0.87
N LEU A 448 0.44 11.66 0.30
CA LEU A 448 -0.40 10.58 0.83
C LEU A 448 -1.55 10.25 -0.13
N TRP A 449 -2.24 11.27 -0.64
CA TRP A 449 -3.37 11.10 -1.55
C TRP A 449 -2.93 10.62 -2.95
N LEU A 450 -1.74 11.04 -3.40
CA LEU A 450 -1.05 10.48 -4.56
C LEU A 450 -0.80 8.97 -4.36
N MET A 451 -0.24 8.57 -3.22
CA MET A 451 -0.03 7.15 -2.90
C MET A 451 -1.34 6.36 -2.89
N ALA A 452 -2.38 6.87 -2.24
CA ALA A 452 -3.70 6.25 -2.23
C ALA A 452 -4.25 6.04 -3.66
N ALA A 453 -4.07 7.02 -4.54
CA ALA A 453 -4.44 6.91 -5.94
C ALA A 453 -3.58 5.90 -6.72
N LEU A 454 -2.28 5.78 -6.40
CA LEU A 454 -1.43 4.72 -6.98
C LEU A 454 -1.88 3.33 -6.53
N VAL A 455 -2.28 3.15 -5.27
CA VAL A 455 -2.85 1.88 -4.79
C VAL A 455 -4.18 1.58 -5.51
N ALA A 456 -5.03 2.59 -5.73
CA ALA A 456 -6.25 2.44 -6.53
C ALA A 456 -5.95 2.08 -7.99
N SER A 457 -4.92 2.64 -8.60
CA SER A 457 -4.48 2.26 -9.95
C SER A 457 -3.92 0.83 -10.00
N LEU A 458 -3.17 0.41 -8.96
CA LEU A 458 -2.71 -0.96 -8.81
C LEU A 458 -3.87 -1.96 -8.72
N PHE A 459 -4.97 -1.61 -8.05
CA PHE A 459 -6.18 -2.45 -7.97
C PHE A 459 -6.70 -2.80 -9.36
N TYR A 460 -6.80 -1.83 -10.27
CA TYR A 460 -7.25 -2.07 -11.63
C TYR A 460 -6.27 -2.89 -12.44
N ILE A 461 -4.99 -2.55 -12.40
CA ILE A 461 -3.94 -3.30 -13.11
C ILE A 461 -3.90 -4.75 -12.61
N TYR A 462 -4.07 -4.97 -11.31
CA TYR A 462 -4.16 -6.31 -10.72
C TYR A 462 -5.35 -7.08 -11.28
N HIS A 463 -6.55 -6.50 -11.27
CA HIS A 463 -7.74 -7.18 -11.78
C HIS A 463 -7.65 -7.43 -13.29
N GLU A 464 -7.05 -6.52 -14.07
CA GLU A 464 -6.85 -6.73 -15.50
C GLU A 464 -5.90 -7.92 -15.77
N ILE A 465 -4.81 -8.04 -15.03
CA ILE A 465 -3.82 -9.13 -15.17
C ILE A 465 -4.36 -10.48 -14.67
N TYR A 466 -5.15 -10.48 -13.59
CA TYR A 466 -5.58 -11.71 -12.92
C TYR A 466 -7.02 -12.16 -13.26
N ALA A 467 -7.90 -11.29 -13.75
CA ALA A 467 -9.23 -11.70 -14.23
C ALA A 467 -9.15 -12.61 -15.46
N ASP A 468 -8.14 -12.44 -16.31
CA ASP A 468 -7.89 -13.34 -17.46
C ASP A 468 -7.42 -14.73 -17.02
N ARG A 469 -6.86 -14.88 -15.82
CA ARG A 469 -6.48 -16.20 -15.28
C ARG A 469 -7.67 -17.02 -14.81
N GLU A 470 -8.76 -16.39 -14.38
CA GLU A 470 -9.99 -17.11 -14.02
C GLU A 470 -10.76 -17.59 -15.25
N LYS A 471 -10.70 -16.84 -16.36
CA LYS A 471 -11.33 -17.23 -17.64
C LYS A 471 -10.59 -18.36 -18.37
N THR A 472 -9.26 -18.43 -18.25
CA THR A 472 -8.44 -19.45 -18.93
C THR A 472 -8.39 -20.81 -18.22
N VAL A 473 -8.98 -20.93 -17.02
CA VAL A 473 -9.04 -22.17 -16.23
C VAL A 473 -10.41 -22.87 -16.36
N GLN A 474 -11.41 -22.25 -16.99
CA GLN A 474 -12.58 -23.00 -17.46
C GLN A 474 -12.20 -23.74 -18.75
N PRO A 475 -12.26 -25.08 -18.79
CA PRO A 475 -12.14 -25.80 -20.05
C PRO A 475 -13.29 -25.33 -20.94
N SER A 476 -12.98 -24.95 -22.18
CA SER A 476 -13.99 -24.86 -23.22
C SER A 476 -14.62 -26.24 -23.40
N ASP A 477 -15.89 -26.40 -23.01
CA ASP A 477 -16.68 -27.62 -23.22
C ASP A 477 -16.91 -27.96 -24.71
N ASP A 478 -16.37 -27.17 -25.64
CA ASP A 478 -16.49 -27.36 -27.09
C ASP A 478 -15.30 -28.11 -27.69
N THR A 479 -14.97 -29.29 -27.16
CA THR A 479 -14.19 -30.29 -27.91
C THR A 479 -15.06 -31.54 -28.12
N PRO A 480 -15.37 -31.96 -29.36
CA PRO A 480 -16.18 -33.14 -29.61
C PRO A 480 -15.32 -34.40 -29.41
N MET A 481 -15.07 -34.75 -28.15
CA MET A 481 -14.46 -36.01 -27.73
C MET A 481 -15.11 -36.52 -26.44
N GLN A 482 -16.44 -36.52 -26.39
CA GLN A 482 -17.21 -37.23 -25.34
C GLN A 482 -18.44 -37.97 -25.88
N THR A 483 -18.43 -38.38 -27.15
CA THR A 483 -19.51 -39.20 -27.72
C THR A 483 -19.16 -40.68 -27.83
N GLU A 484 -17.88 -41.07 -27.83
CA GLU A 484 -17.49 -42.50 -27.94
C GLU A 484 -17.38 -43.21 -26.59
N THR A 485 -17.10 -42.51 -25.48
CA THR A 485 -16.90 -43.15 -24.17
C THR A 485 -18.21 -43.50 -23.44
N LYS A 486 -19.34 -42.91 -23.84
CA LYS A 486 -20.66 -43.23 -23.26
C LYS A 486 -21.33 -44.44 -23.91
N GLN A 487 -20.97 -44.82 -25.14
CA GLN A 487 -21.53 -46.01 -25.78
C GLN A 487 -20.83 -47.30 -25.36
N ASN A 488 -19.54 -47.26 -25.00
CA ASN A 488 -18.83 -48.45 -24.51
C ASN A 488 -19.16 -48.81 -23.05
N LYS A 489 -19.43 -47.82 -22.18
CA LYS A 489 -19.81 -48.12 -20.77
C LYS A 489 -21.19 -48.75 -20.64
N SER A 490 -22.16 -48.36 -21.46
CA SER A 490 -23.49 -48.99 -21.44
C SER A 490 -23.49 -50.42 -21.99
N ALA A 491 -22.50 -50.80 -22.80
CA ALA A 491 -22.38 -52.16 -23.34
C ALA A 491 -21.65 -53.11 -22.38
N GLU A 492 -20.70 -52.61 -21.58
CA GLU A 492 -20.00 -53.41 -20.55
C GLU A 492 -20.88 -53.63 -19.30
N GLU A 493 -21.64 -52.62 -18.84
CA GLU A 493 -22.57 -52.77 -17.70
C GLU A 493 -23.73 -53.74 -18.01
N GLU A 494 -24.20 -53.79 -19.26
CA GLU A 494 -25.27 -54.72 -19.69
C GLU A 494 -24.78 -56.17 -19.90
N GLN A 495 -23.46 -56.38 -19.99
CA GLN A 495 -22.85 -57.71 -20.03
C GLN A 495 -22.53 -58.25 -18.63
N GLU A 496 -22.13 -57.40 -17.68
CA GLU A 496 -21.91 -57.78 -16.28
C GLU A 496 -23.23 -58.15 -15.57
N GLU A 497 -24.33 -57.40 -15.77
CA GLU A 497 -25.64 -57.75 -15.17
C GLU A 497 -26.21 -59.09 -15.71
N LYS A 498 -25.90 -59.45 -16.97
CA LYS A 498 -26.33 -60.74 -17.55
C LYS A 498 -25.46 -61.92 -17.10
N GLN A 499 -24.24 -61.67 -16.64
CA GLN A 499 -23.37 -62.70 -16.05
C GLN A 499 -23.74 -62.96 -14.58
N GLU A 500 -23.99 -61.93 -13.78
CA GLU A 500 -24.42 -62.10 -12.38
C GLU A 500 -25.82 -62.74 -12.25
N ALA A 501 -26.75 -62.43 -13.16
CA ALA A 501 -28.08 -63.05 -13.16
C ALA A 501 -28.05 -64.57 -13.49
N ASN A 502 -27.04 -65.04 -14.21
CA ASN A 502 -26.89 -66.45 -14.57
C ASN A 502 -26.21 -67.28 -13.48
N GLU A 503 -25.31 -66.70 -12.68
CA GLU A 503 -24.66 -67.41 -11.56
C GLU A 503 -25.62 -67.63 -10.37
N ILE A 504 -26.58 -66.72 -10.17
CA ILE A 504 -27.56 -66.79 -9.08
C ILE A 504 -28.66 -67.86 -9.33
N GLN A 505 -28.84 -68.33 -10.57
CA GLN A 505 -29.78 -69.42 -10.88
C GLN A 505 -29.23 -70.83 -10.60
N THR A 506 -27.97 -70.98 -10.22
CA THR A 506 -27.30 -72.28 -10.04
C THR A 506 -26.87 -72.62 -8.61
N MET A 507 -27.34 -71.88 -7.59
CA MET A 507 -26.94 -72.14 -6.19
C MET A 507 -28.12 -72.61 -5.31
N ASP A 508 -27.85 -73.67 -4.55
CA ASP A 508 -28.78 -74.42 -3.68
C ASP A 508 -29.39 -73.55 -2.55
N GLU A 509 -30.67 -73.80 -2.23
CA GLU A 509 -31.55 -72.95 -1.39
C GLU A 509 -31.07 -72.76 0.06
N SER A 510 -30.05 -73.48 0.51
CA SER A 510 -29.48 -73.32 1.85
C SER A 510 -28.44 -72.19 1.98
N THR A 511 -27.92 -71.64 0.87
CA THR A 511 -26.90 -70.56 0.90
C THR A 511 -27.49 -69.16 0.67
N ALA A 512 -28.75 -69.07 0.26
CA ALA A 512 -29.41 -67.80 -0.07
C ALA A 512 -29.85 -66.99 1.18
N VAL A 513 -29.96 -67.64 2.35
CA VAL A 513 -30.41 -66.98 3.59
C VAL A 513 -29.26 -66.25 4.31
N GLU A 514 -28.02 -66.70 4.15
CA GLU A 514 -26.86 -66.11 4.83
C GLU A 514 -26.34 -64.83 4.12
N LEU A 515 -26.54 -64.71 2.80
CA LEU A 515 -26.19 -63.51 2.03
C LEU A 515 -27.21 -62.35 2.23
N LYS A 516 -28.50 -62.66 2.37
CA LYS A 516 -29.55 -61.63 2.64
C LYS A 516 -29.48 -61.01 4.04
N ALA A 517 -28.77 -61.62 4.99
CA ALA A 517 -28.52 -61.02 6.30
C ALA A 517 -27.37 -60.00 6.27
N ASN A 518 -26.43 -60.11 5.33
CA ASN A 518 -25.23 -59.26 5.26
C ASN A 518 -25.44 -57.98 4.42
N GLU A 519 -26.44 -57.94 3.53
CA GLU A 519 -26.77 -56.74 2.75
C GLU A 519 -27.57 -55.68 3.53
N LYS A 520 -28.36 -56.07 4.54
CA LYS A 520 -29.01 -55.10 5.44
C LYS A 520 -28.01 -54.38 6.37
N GLY A 521 -26.77 -54.86 6.46
CA GLY A 521 -25.69 -54.20 7.21
C GLY A 521 -24.91 -53.13 6.45
N LYS A 522 -25.01 -53.07 5.11
CA LYS A 522 -24.22 -52.13 4.28
C LYS A 522 -25.00 -50.87 3.84
N GLY A 523 -26.31 -50.82 4.05
CA GLY A 523 -27.15 -49.66 3.70
C GLY A 523 -27.11 -48.47 4.66
N ILE A 524 -26.37 -48.53 5.78
CA ILE A 524 -26.32 -47.45 6.80
C ILE A 524 -24.98 -46.70 6.82
N LEU A 525 -23.96 -47.14 6.06
CA LEU A 525 -22.60 -46.60 6.17
C LEU A 525 -22.23 -45.45 5.20
N ALA A 526 -23.13 -44.99 4.33
CA ALA A 526 -22.82 -43.90 3.40
C ALA A 526 -23.27 -42.49 3.86
N GLY A 527 -23.88 -42.35 5.04
CA GLY A 527 -24.40 -41.08 5.56
C GLY A 527 -23.73 -40.51 6.82
N GLY A 528 -22.78 -41.23 7.43
CA GLY A 528 -22.23 -40.90 8.76
C GLY A 528 -20.86 -40.20 8.78
N GLU A 529 -20.01 -40.39 7.75
CA GLU A 529 -18.58 -40.07 7.89
C GLU A 529 -18.18 -38.59 7.68
N LEU A 530 -19.11 -37.72 7.28
CA LEU A 530 -18.86 -36.27 7.12
C LEU A 530 -19.38 -35.41 8.28
N LYS A 531 -20.26 -35.94 9.14
CA LYS A 531 -20.72 -35.25 10.36
C LYS A 531 -19.82 -35.52 11.57
N ASP A 532 -19.28 -36.73 11.69
CA ASP A 532 -18.49 -37.13 12.87
C ASP A 532 -17.11 -36.46 12.93
N LYS A 533 -16.48 -36.17 11.78
CA LYS A 533 -15.18 -35.46 11.74
C LYS A 533 -15.26 -33.98 12.11
N ARG A 534 -16.43 -33.34 12.08
CA ARG A 534 -16.62 -31.96 12.56
C ARG A 534 -16.98 -31.91 14.05
N GLU A 535 -17.74 -32.88 14.57
CA GLU A 535 -18.07 -32.95 15.99
C GLU A 535 -16.89 -33.43 16.86
N VAL A 536 -16.05 -34.34 16.37
CA VAL A 536 -14.84 -34.78 17.11
C VAL A 536 -13.79 -33.66 17.19
N LYS A 537 -13.64 -32.85 16.14
CA LYS A 537 -12.70 -31.71 16.15
C LYS A 537 -13.17 -30.58 17.06
N SER A 538 -14.48 -30.29 17.08
CA SER A 538 -15.10 -29.33 17.99
C SER A 538 -15.03 -29.76 19.46
N LYS A 539 -15.26 -31.04 19.78
CA LYS A 539 -15.17 -31.55 21.16
C LYS A 539 -13.72 -31.65 21.67
N THR A 540 -12.75 -31.82 20.80
CA THR A 540 -11.32 -31.86 21.18
C THR A 540 -10.79 -30.44 21.47
N GLU A 541 -11.15 -29.45 20.64
CA GLU A 541 -10.79 -28.04 20.88
C GLU A 541 -11.49 -27.44 22.12
N THR A 542 -12.70 -27.91 22.44
CA THR A 542 -13.42 -27.45 23.64
C THR A 542 -12.81 -28.06 24.92
N LYS A 543 -12.40 -29.33 24.89
CA LYS A 543 -11.71 -29.98 26.02
C LYS A 543 -10.29 -29.42 26.26
N GLU A 544 -9.55 -29.03 25.23
CA GLU A 544 -8.25 -28.37 25.39
C GLU A 544 -8.39 -26.96 25.99
N LYS A 545 -9.42 -26.20 25.59
CA LYS A 545 -9.73 -24.90 26.19
C LYS A 545 -10.20 -25.00 27.64
N GLU A 546 -11.04 -25.97 27.97
CA GLU A 546 -11.45 -26.21 29.37
C GLU A 546 -10.27 -26.64 30.25
N LYS A 547 -9.33 -27.42 29.71
CA LYS A 547 -8.12 -27.84 30.43
C LYS A 547 -7.15 -26.67 30.65
N GLN A 548 -6.98 -25.78 29.67
CA GLN A 548 -6.19 -24.55 29.83
C GLN A 548 -6.80 -23.57 30.83
N ILE A 549 -8.13 -23.40 30.81
CA ILE A 549 -8.83 -22.51 31.77
C ILE A 549 -8.74 -23.09 33.19
N SER A 550 -8.83 -24.41 33.35
CA SER A 550 -8.67 -25.07 34.65
C SER A 550 -7.23 -25.03 35.18
N GLU A 551 -6.21 -25.03 34.31
CA GLU A 551 -4.80 -24.84 34.69
C GLU A 551 -4.50 -23.39 35.07
N GLU A 552 -5.06 -22.40 34.36
CA GLU A 552 -4.94 -20.98 34.72
C GLU A 552 -5.65 -20.64 36.04
N MET A 553 -6.84 -21.22 36.29
CA MET A 553 -7.52 -21.07 37.59
C MET A 553 -6.73 -21.69 38.74
N ASN A 554 -6.15 -22.88 38.55
CA ASN A 554 -5.30 -23.53 39.56
C ASN A 554 -4.00 -22.76 39.82
N GLN A 555 -3.44 -22.07 38.82
CA GLN A 555 -2.30 -21.18 39.02
C GLN A 555 -2.69 -19.91 39.78
N ARG A 556 -3.86 -19.31 39.50
CA ARG A 556 -4.37 -18.15 40.24
C ARG A 556 -4.66 -18.49 41.70
N GLU A 557 -5.28 -19.64 42.00
CA GLU A 557 -5.53 -20.07 43.39
C GLU A 557 -4.24 -20.36 44.16
N ARG A 558 -3.20 -20.92 43.53
CA ARG A 558 -1.88 -21.09 44.17
C ARG A 558 -1.18 -19.76 44.44
N THR A 559 -1.38 -18.77 43.55
CA THR A 559 -0.79 -17.43 43.72
C THR A 559 -1.51 -16.66 44.84
N GLU A 560 -2.84 -16.81 44.95
CA GLU A 560 -3.62 -16.24 46.06
C GLU A 560 -3.38 -16.93 47.41
N GLN A 561 -3.09 -18.24 47.44
CA GLN A 561 -2.66 -18.94 48.66
C GLN A 561 -1.25 -18.54 49.10
N HIS A 562 -0.35 -18.20 48.17
CA HIS A 562 0.96 -17.65 48.53
C HIS A 562 0.88 -16.21 49.07
N LEU A 563 -0.06 -15.40 48.59
CA LEU A 563 -0.30 -14.04 49.07
C LEU A 563 -1.02 -13.96 50.42
N LYS A 564 -1.66 -15.04 50.89
CA LYS A 564 -2.30 -15.12 52.22
C LYS A 564 -1.45 -15.82 53.29
N GLY A 565 -0.25 -16.27 52.94
CA GLY A 565 0.68 -16.94 53.87
C GLY A 565 1.72 -16.04 54.55
N ASP A 566 1.86 -14.79 54.09
CA ASP A 566 2.84 -13.80 54.61
C ASP A 566 2.15 -12.62 55.31
N HIS A 567 1.24 -12.93 56.25
CA HIS A 567 0.75 -11.99 57.26
C HIS A 567 0.91 -12.54 58.67
#